data_AF-A0A1E5SPU5-F1
#
_entry.id   AF-A0A1E5SPU5-F1
#
_cell.length_a   1.000
_cell.length_b   1.000
_cell.length_c   1.000
_cell.angle_alpha   90.00
_cell.angle_beta   90.00
_cell.angle_gamma   90.00
#
_symmetry.space_group_name_H-M   'P 1'
#
loop_
_entity.id
_entity.type
_entity.pdbx_description
1 polymer ?
#
loop_
_entity_poly.entity_id
_entity_poly.type
_entity_poly.pdbx_seq_one_letter_code
_entity_poly.pdbx_strand_id
1 'polypeptide(L)' 'MKTMKFSIYLTTAVVVLYTLLTQMGVSFPIVFMLFIVSQIVLVYMIYRILTDKYQTQRTFEDWYGGKDVRRKNQK' A
#
# COMPACT_ATOMS: atom_id res chain seq x y z
N MET A 1 -6.33 5.42 10.65
CA MET A 1 -5.02 4.77 10.38
C MET A 1 -5.01 3.24 10.53
N LYS A 2 -5.56 2.65 11.61
CA LYS A 2 -5.49 1.19 11.84
C LYS A 2 -6.11 0.36 10.69
N THR A 3 -7.26 0.80 10.19
CA THR A 3 -8.01 0.08 9.14
C THR A 3 -7.32 0.07 7.78
N MET A 4 -6.57 1.12 7.42
CA MET A 4 -5.81 1.16 6.15
C MET A 4 -4.56 0.29 6.18
N LYS A 5 -3.78 0.38 7.27
CA LYS A 5 -2.62 -0.50 7.46
C LYS A 5 -3.05 -1.96 7.39
N PHE A 6 -4.19 -2.29 7.97
CA PHE A 6 -4.78 -3.63 7.89
C PHE A 6 -5.07 -4.07 6.44
N SER A 7 -5.75 -3.25 5.63
CA SER A 7 -6.01 -3.59 4.21
C SER A 7 -4.73 -3.80 3.40
N ILE A 8 -3.67 -3.03 3.68
CA ILE A 8 -2.36 -3.18 3.04
C ILE A 8 -1.70 -4.50 3.45
N TYR A 9 -1.58 -4.76 4.76
CA TYR A 9 -0.99 -6.01 5.27
C TYR A 9 -1.75 -7.25 4.78
N LEU A 10 -3.09 -7.19 4.75
CA LEU A 10 -3.94 -8.26 4.23
C LEU A 10 -3.65 -8.52 2.75
N THR A 11 -3.60 -7.48 1.93
CA THR A 11 -3.36 -7.63 0.49
C THR A 11 -1.96 -8.19 0.22
N THR A 12 -0.94 -7.70 0.92
CA THR A 12 0.42 -8.24 0.82
C THR A 12 0.49 -9.71 1.23
N ALA A 13 -0.16 -10.09 2.34
CA ALA A 13 -0.19 -11.49 2.78
C ALA A 13 -0.89 -12.41 1.75
N VAL A 14 -2.00 -11.95 1.16
CA VAL A 14 -2.72 -12.69 0.11
C VAL A 14 -1.85 -12.89 -1.13
N VAL A 15 -1.15 -11.85 -1.59
CA VAL A 15 -0.27 -11.94 -2.76
C VAL A 15 0.92 -12.87 -2.49
N VAL A 16 1.54 -12.77 -1.30
CA VAL A 16 2.64 -13.66 -0.92
C VAL A 16 2.17 -15.11 -0.81
N LEU A 17 1.02 -15.37 -0.20
CA LEU A 17 0.47 -16.73 -0.13
C LEU A 17 0.16 -17.27 -1.52
N TYR A 18 -0.39 -16.44 -2.41
CA TYR A 18 -0.64 -16.79 -3.80
C TYR A 18 0.65 -17.20 -4.53
N THR A 19 1.72 -16.42 -4.43
CA THR A 19 2.99 -16.76 -5.10
C THR A 19 3.59 -18.06 -4.57
N LEU A 20 3.48 -18.33 -3.26
CA LEU A 20 3.91 -19.60 -2.69
C LEU A 20 3.09 -20.78 -3.21
N LEU A 21 1.75 -20.65 -3.28
CA LEU A 21 0.86 -21.68 -3.83
C LEU A 21 1.16 -21.98 -5.30
N THR A 22 1.56 -20.97 -6.08
CA THR A 22 1.92 -21.17 -7.49
C THR A 22 3.19 -22.02 -7.67
N GLN A 23 4.13 -21.98 -6.71
CA GLN A 23 5.35 -22.79 -6.77
C GLN A 23 5.11 -24.26 -6.41
N MET A 24 4.04 -24.58 -5.68
CA MET A 24 3.76 -25.93 -5.18
C MET A 24 3.13 -26.87 -6.23
N GLY A 25 3.06 -26.46 -7.51
CA GLY A 25 2.51 -27.29 -8.59
C GLY A 25 0.99 -27.49 -8.52
N VAL A 26 0.26 -26.57 -7.88
CA VAL A 26 -1.20 -26.59 -7.79
C VAL A 26 -1.82 -26.47 -9.20
N SER A 27 -2.94 -27.17 -9.41
CA SER A 27 -3.66 -27.19 -10.69
C SER A 27 -3.97 -25.78 -11.22
N PHE A 28 -3.70 -25.56 -12.51
CA PHE A 28 -3.80 -24.25 -13.17
C PHE A 28 -5.15 -23.55 -12.99
N PRO A 29 -6.33 -24.21 -13.11
CA PRO A 29 -7.62 -23.54 -12.93
C PRO A 29 -7.79 -22.94 -11.54
N ILE A 30 -7.28 -23.60 -10.50
CA ILE A 30 -7.36 -23.14 -9.11
C ILE A 30 -6.50 -21.89 -8.93
N VAL A 31 -5.26 -21.93 -9.46
CA VAL A 31 -4.35 -20.79 -9.45
C VAL A 31 -4.94 -19.60 -10.21
N PHE A 32 -5.56 -19.84 -11.36
CA PHE A 32 -6.17 -18.80 -12.17
C PHE A 32 -7.38 -18.14 -11.48
N MET A 33 -8.24 -18.91 -10.81
CA MET A 33 -9.33 -18.34 -10.00
C MET A 33 -8.79 -17.48 -8.84
N LEU A 34 -7.77 -17.99 -8.14
CA LEU A 34 -7.08 -17.25 -7.07
C LEU A 34 -6.45 -15.95 -7.58
N PHE A 35 -5.89 -15.96 -8.79
CA PHE A 35 -5.34 -14.76 -9.42
C PHE A 35 -6.42 -13.68 -9.62
N ILE A 36 -7.56 -14.04 -10.18
CA ILE A 36 -8.69 -13.10 -10.37
C ILE A 36 -9.13 -12.50 -9.03
N VAL A 37 -9.31 -13.35 -8.00
CA VAL A 37 -9.69 -12.89 -6.65
C VAL A 37 -8.64 -11.92 -6.07
N SER A 38 -7.36 -12.25 -6.22
CA SER A 38 -6.25 -11.40 -5.75
C SER A 38 -6.29 -10.01 -6.40
N GLN A 39 -6.58 -9.93 -7.71
CA GLN A 39 -6.73 -8.65 -8.39
C GLN A 39 -7.92 -7.83 -7.87
N ILE A 40 -9.06 -8.47 -7.57
CA ILE A 40 -10.23 -7.78 -7.00
C ILE A 40 -9.88 -7.18 -5.63
N VAL A 41 -9.20 -7.94 -4.77
CA VAL A 41 -8.76 -7.47 -3.44
C VAL A 41 -7.79 -6.29 -3.58
N LEU A 42 -6.87 -6.36 -4.55
CA LEU A 42 -5.90 -5.31 -4.82
C LEU A 42 -6.59 -4.00 -5.27
N VAL A 43 -7.51 -4.08 -6.23
CA VAL A 43 -8.27 -2.92 -6.71
C VAL A 43 -9.10 -2.31 -5.58
N TYR A 44 -9.76 -3.14 -4.76
CA TYR A 44 -10.49 -2.67 -3.58
C TYR A 44 -9.59 -1.93 -2.59
N MET A 45 -8.39 -2.45 -2.34
CA MET A 45 -7.41 -1.83 -1.45
C MET A 45 -6.92 -0.49 -2.00
N ILE A 46 -6.64 -0.38 -3.31
CA ILE A 46 -6.29 0.90 -3.96
C ILE A 46 -7.44 1.92 -3.82
N TYR A 47 -8.67 1.51 -4.13
CA TYR A 47 -9.84 2.39 -4.01
C TYR A 47 -9.99 2.93 -2.59
N ARG A 48 -9.80 2.06 -1.58
CA ARG A 48 -9.85 2.44 -0.16
C ARG A 48 -8.77 3.43 0.23
N ILE A 49 -7.56 3.31 -0.34
CA ILE A 49 -6.46 4.25 -0.11
C ILE A 49 -6.76 5.60 -0.77
N LEU A 50 -7.20 5.60 -2.03
CA LEU A 50 -7.46 6.84 -2.77
C LEU A 50 -8.63 7.64 -2.19
N THR A 51 -9.64 6.95 -1.66
CA THR A 51 -10.82 7.59 -1.06
C THR A 51 -10.59 7.97 0.40
N ASP A 52 -9.46 7.57 0.99
CA ASP A 52 -9.18 7.93 2.37
C ASP A 52 -8.87 9.42 2.51
N LYS A 53 -9.47 10.05 3.51
CA LYS A 53 -9.21 11.45 3.86
C LYS A 53 -7.92 11.54 4.66
N TYR A 54 -6.79 11.39 3.97
CA TYR A 54 -5.48 11.60 4.58
C TYR A 54 -5.19 13.10 4.69
N GLN A 55 -5.20 13.62 5.91
CA GLN A 55 -4.75 14.97 6.23
C GLN A 55 -3.30 14.89 6.72
N THR A 56 -2.33 15.19 5.85
CA THR A 56 -0.93 15.38 6.27
C THR A 56 -0.76 16.78 6.82
N GLN A 57 -0.12 16.90 7.99
CA GLN A 57 0.32 18.20 8.52
C GLN A 57 1.63 18.68 7.85
N ARG A 58 2.22 17.86 6.96
CA ARG A 58 3.46 18.16 6.25
C ARG A 58 3.15 18.65 4.84
N THR A 59 3.57 19.87 4.53
CA THR A 59 3.57 20.40 3.16
C THR A 59 4.71 19.79 2.36
N PHE A 60 4.64 19.84 1.03
CA PHE A 60 5.75 19.40 0.17
C PHE A 60 7.07 20.13 0.49
N GLU A 61 7.02 21.36 0.99
CA GLU A 61 8.19 22.16 1.41
C GLU A 61 8.94 21.55 2.62
N ASP A 62 8.22 20.90 3.54
CA ASP A 62 8.83 20.19 4.68
C ASP A 62 9.66 18.97 4.25
N TRP A 63 9.34 18.41 3.08
CA TRP A 63 10.02 17.23 2.51
C TRP A 63 11.31 17.61 1.75
N TYR A 64 11.34 18.78 1.10
CA TYR A 64 12.52 19.28 0.37
C TYR A 64 13.59 19.94 1.27
N GLY A 65 13.48 19.83 2.59
CA GLY A 65 14.58 20.22 3.48
C GLY A 65 14.78 21.74 3.62
N GLY A 66 13.70 22.52 3.71
CA GLY A 66 13.78 23.92 4.12
C GLY A 66 14.10 24.14 5.61
N LYS A 67 14.59 23.13 6.35
CA LYS A 67 14.88 23.27 7.79
C LYS A 67 16.14 24.10 8.07
N ASP A 68 16.97 24.36 7.05
CA ASP A 68 18.22 25.11 7.17
C ASP A 68 18.13 26.60 6.78
N VAL A 69 16.98 27.11 6.34
CA VAL A 69 16.82 28.55 6.06
C VAL A 69 16.55 29.37 7.33
N ARG A 70 16.05 28.73 8.40
CA ARG A 70 15.70 29.43 9.64
C ARG A 70 16.89 29.74 10.57
N ARG A 71 18.10 29.25 10.27
CA ARG A 71 19.33 29.57 11.04
C ARG A 71 20.14 30.75 10.50
N LYS A 72 19.85 31.28 9.30
CA LYS A 72 20.62 32.42 8.74
C LYS A 72 20.05 33.80 9.06
N ASN A 73 18.82 33.90 9.56
CA ASN A 73 18.15 35.17 9.88
C ASN A 73 18.02 35.44 11.39
N GLN A 74 18.96 34.94 12.19
CA GLN A 74 19.04 35.24 13.63
C GLN A 74 20.48 35.63 14.00
N LYS A 75 21.07 36.53 13.20
CA LYS A 75 22.19 37.37 13.59
C LYS A 75 21.67 38.73 14.03
#